data_AF-A0A5B7EXQ8-F1
#
_entry.id   AF-A0A5B7EXQ8-F1
#
_cell.length_a   1.000
_cell.length_b   1.000
_cell.length_c   1.000
_cell.angle_alpha   90.00
_cell.angle_beta   90.00
_cell.angle_gamma   90.00
#
_symmetry.space_group_name_H-M   'P 1'
#
loop_
_entity.id
_entity.type
_entity.pdbx_description
1 polymer ?
#
loop_
_entity_poly.entity_id
_entity_poly.type
_entity_poly.pdbx_seq_one_letter_code
_entity_poly.pdbx_strand_id
1 'polypeptide(L)'
;MLVVTWRRAPQVVAIVAAVTVVVAVMVVAKAVAGTRRGCVGVAAARRAGGAEEVGWAGRDAAGAAPDKANGGWPPPASCGCRAVFSVGACGLSSVAALWNGDAAWTSAVAGVGAGRVRGDQPLMPHLATLARYLPRLFQVNVSPDGSVQGNASASRVGHMAPLLPCALHHYAPQDVATCARRHLAATGSPLRLAFVGDSLVRNTLQEMVRSTRGALHYRVEGGDEDEALRFLDMPAKYDTPVQADGLDLSFHWSAFLHKPRNFTDVTHQGARDLLEAWAAGRAGPRAGDGPPPNVVCASSGMWDTSLEDDDEAVEGFVNTLNVMGPVLQALARRVRVLWHVHGPIKPWLATRGVPNAALDMMNVASWKRLGGGDVWLWDSRTVLALRQYTECRALHRAGLDALVPREWGCRDFQHPGKDVERAAVNMIWNLACNARLALHHSHCCAADTPPPAAT
;
A
#
# COMPACT_ATOMS: atom_id res chain seq x y z
N MET A 1 -34.31 -48.51 16.37
CA MET A 1 -35.54 -47.94 15.81
C MET A 1 -36.05 -46.89 16.78
N LEU A 2 -35.79 -45.61 16.54
CA LEU A 2 -36.20 -44.50 17.40
C LEU A 2 -37.21 -43.66 16.61
N VAL A 3 -38.48 -43.71 17.01
CA VAL A 3 -39.57 -42.95 16.38
C VAL A 3 -39.62 -41.58 17.06
N VAL A 4 -39.12 -40.55 16.38
CA VAL A 4 -39.24 -39.16 16.82
C VAL A 4 -40.57 -38.60 16.30
N THR A 5 -41.53 -38.38 17.20
CA THR A 5 -42.84 -37.83 16.85
C THR A 5 -42.78 -36.32 16.64
N TRP A 6 -43.10 -35.89 15.42
CA TRP A 6 -43.34 -34.50 15.02
C TRP A 6 -44.62 -33.95 15.66
N ARG A 7 -44.54 -33.35 16.86
CA ARG A 7 -45.66 -32.64 17.49
C ARG A 7 -45.44 -31.15 17.76
N ARG A 8 -44.32 -30.55 17.31
CA ARG A 8 -44.00 -29.12 17.55
C ARG A 8 -43.86 -28.25 16.29
N ALA A 9 -44.21 -28.75 15.11
CA ALA A 9 -44.18 -27.99 13.86
C ALA A 9 -44.92 -26.64 13.90
N PRO A 10 -46.13 -26.50 14.49
CA PRO A 10 -46.84 -25.21 14.45
C PRO A 10 -46.22 -24.12 15.34
N GLN A 11 -45.50 -24.50 16.41
CA GLN A 11 -44.84 -23.53 17.30
C GLN A 11 -43.57 -22.94 16.66
N VAL A 12 -42.84 -23.75 15.90
CA VAL A 12 -41.63 -23.29 15.19
C VAL A 12 -41.99 -22.31 14.07
N VAL A 13 -43.08 -22.58 13.33
CA VAL A 13 -43.55 -21.68 12.26
C VAL A 13 -43.99 -20.33 12.82
N ALA A 14 -44.67 -20.30 13.97
CA ALA A 14 -45.09 -19.06 14.61
C ALA A 14 -43.91 -18.20 15.08
N ILE A 15 -42.86 -18.83 15.62
CA ILE A 15 -41.63 -18.13 16.05
C ILE A 15 -40.88 -17.56 14.85
N VAL A 16 -40.73 -18.33 13.76
CA VAL A 16 -40.06 -17.86 12.54
C VAL A 16 -40.82 -16.69 11.90
N ALA A 17 -42.16 -16.75 11.89
CA ALA A 17 -42.99 -15.65 11.37
C ALA A 17 -42.85 -14.37 12.23
N ALA A 18 -42.86 -14.49 13.56
CA ALA A 18 -42.69 -13.36 14.46
C ALA A 18 -41.30 -12.69 14.31
N VAL A 19 -40.24 -13.50 14.21
CA VAL A 19 -38.87 -12.99 14.00
C VAL A 19 -38.75 -12.28 12.65
N THR A 20 -39.37 -12.81 11.59
CA THR A 20 -39.35 -12.20 10.26
C THR A 20 -40.03 -10.83 10.24
N VAL A 21 -41.15 -10.69 10.96
CA VAL A 21 -41.85 -9.40 11.08
C VAL A 21 -41.02 -8.36 11.84
N VAL A 22 -40.37 -8.75 12.94
CA VAL A 22 -39.51 -7.84 13.72
C VAL A 22 -38.33 -7.35 12.87
N VAL A 23 -37.67 -8.25 12.14
CA VAL A 23 -36.56 -7.89 11.25
C VAL A 23 -37.02 -6.96 10.13
N ALA A 24 -38.19 -7.22 9.51
CA ALA A 24 -38.75 -6.35 8.48
C ALA A 24 -39.07 -4.93 9.01
N VAL A 25 -39.64 -4.83 10.22
CA VAL A 25 -39.93 -3.54 10.87
C VAL A 25 -38.65 -2.77 11.17
N MET A 26 -37.59 -3.44 11.64
CA MET A 26 -36.30 -2.79 11.92
C MET A 26 -35.60 -2.30 10.64
N VAL A 27 -35.71 -3.04 9.53
CA VAL A 27 -35.16 -2.62 8.22
C VAL A 27 -35.90 -1.40 7.68
N VAL A 28 -37.23 -1.37 7.80
CA VAL A 28 -38.03 -0.21 7.37
C VAL A 28 -37.76 1.01 8.26
N ALA A 29 -37.65 0.85 9.57
CA ALA A 29 -37.33 1.94 10.49
C ALA A 29 -35.95 2.56 10.17
N LYS A 30 -34.95 1.73 9.82
CA LYS A 30 -33.61 2.20 9.43
C LYS A 30 -33.61 2.91 8.07
N ALA A 31 -34.43 2.46 7.11
CA ALA A 31 -34.61 3.12 5.82
C ALA A 31 -35.29 4.50 5.97
N VAL A 32 -36.32 4.60 6.83
CA VAL A 32 -37.04 5.85 7.10
C VAL A 32 -36.17 6.87 7.86
N ALA A 33 -35.32 6.40 8.78
CA ALA A 33 -34.38 7.27 9.50
C ALA A 33 -33.24 7.81 8.60
N GLY A 34 -32.85 7.06 7.56
CA GLY A 34 -31.79 7.47 6.62
C GLY A 34 -32.20 8.58 5.63
N THR A 35 -33.49 8.79 5.42
CA THR A 35 -34.01 9.75 4.41
C THR A 35 -34.17 11.21 4.87
N ARG A 36 -33.72 11.59 6.08
CA ARG A 36 -33.93 12.95 6.63
C ARG A 36 -32.69 13.83 6.81
N ARG A 37 -31.52 13.49 6.24
CA ARG A 37 -30.39 14.44 6.13
C ARG A 37 -30.26 14.91 4.68
N GLY A 38 -31.10 15.89 4.34
CA GLY A 38 -31.02 16.59 3.06
C GLY A 38 -29.83 17.53 3.01
N CYS A 39 -29.00 17.38 1.98
CA CYS A 39 -28.05 18.38 1.53
C CYS A 39 -28.81 19.64 1.09
N VAL A 40 -28.69 20.72 1.84
CA VAL A 40 -29.06 22.06 1.38
C VAL A 40 -27.95 22.56 0.48
N GLY A 41 -28.32 22.96 -0.74
CA GLY A 41 -27.42 23.14 -1.87
C GLY A 41 -26.61 24.43 -1.90
N VAL A 42 -25.66 24.44 -2.84
CA VAL A 42 -25.20 25.66 -3.53
C VAL A 42 -25.09 25.30 -5.01
N ALA A 43 -25.94 25.94 -5.81
CA ALA A 43 -25.84 25.96 -7.27
C ALA A 43 -25.42 27.37 -7.72
N ALA A 44 -24.87 27.42 -8.94
CA ALA A 44 -24.34 28.56 -9.71
C ALA A 44 -22.84 28.84 -9.50
N ALA A 45 -22.00 29.04 -10.53
CA ALA A 45 -22.26 29.33 -11.93
C ALA A 45 -21.17 28.73 -12.84
N ARG A 46 -21.61 28.24 -14.01
CA ARG A 46 -20.76 27.94 -15.17
C ARG A 46 -20.21 29.25 -15.74
N ARG A 47 -18.90 29.32 -15.93
CA ARG A 47 -18.29 30.05 -17.05
C ARG A 47 -17.30 29.13 -17.75
N ALA A 48 -17.41 29.09 -19.06
CA ALA A 48 -16.45 28.49 -19.96
C ALA A 48 -15.12 29.24 -19.82
N GLY A 49 -14.13 28.59 -19.24
CA GLY A 49 -12.72 28.95 -19.33
C GLY A 49 -12.00 27.71 -19.84
N GLY A 50 -11.19 27.86 -20.88
CA GLY A 50 -10.39 26.77 -21.42
C GLY A 50 -9.62 26.09 -20.30
N ALA A 51 -9.67 24.77 -20.26
CA ALA A 51 -8.79 23.97 -19.42
C ALA A 51 -7.37 24.15 -19.97
N GLU A 52 -6.69 25.18 -19.48
CA GLU A 52 -5.23 25.19 -19.44
C GLU A 52 -4.86 23.90 -18.70
N GLU A 53 -4.20 22.97 -19.40
CA GLU A 53 -3.50 21.88 -18.74
C GLU A 53 -2.59 22.57 -17.73
N VAL A 54 -2.95 22.53 -16.45
CA VAL A 54 -2.01 22.76 -15.37
C VAL A 54 -1.07 21.58 -15.46
N GLY A 55 -0.11 21.71 -16.39
CA GLY A 55 0.98 20.79 -16.56
C GLY A 55 1.58 20.66 -15.18
N TRP A 56 1.54 19.44 -14.67
CA TRP A 56 2.36 19.01 -13.56
C TRP A 56 3.83 18.94 -14.04
N ALA A 57 4.29 19.99 -14.72
CA ALA A 57 5.67 20.40 -14.71
C ALA A 57 5.90 20.78 -13.26
N GLY A 58 6.65 19.92 -12.56
CA GLY A 58 7.11 20.23 -11.23
C GLY A 58 7.64 21.66 -11.23
N ARG A 59 7.44 22.37 -10.12
CA ARG A 59 8.42 23.40 -9.79
C ARG A 59 9.75 22.68 -9.86
N ASP A 60 10.52 22.91 -10.92
CA ASP A 60 11.94 22.63 -10.93
C ASP A 60 12.45 23.29 -9.67
N ALA A 61 12.77 22.45 -8.68
CA ALA A 61 13.31 22.88 -7.42
C ALA A 61 14.72 23.39 -7.70
N ALA A 62 14.81 24.60 -8.25
CA ALA A 62 16.01 25.40 -8.30
C ALA A 62 16.31 25.81 -6.85
N GLY A 63 16.95 24.93 -6.08
CA GLY A 63 17.22 25.21 -4.68
C GLY A 63 18.01 24.11 -3.99
N ALA A 64 19.31 24.39 -3.81
CA ALA A 64 20.33 23.63 -3.07
C ALA A 64 20.97 22.45 -3.81
N ALA A 65 22.27 22.60 -4.09
CA ALA A 65 23.14 21.49 -4.46
C ALA A 65 23.15 20.47 -3.30
N PRO A 66 23.05 19.15 -3.58
CA PRO A 66 23.09 18.14 -2.54
C PRO A 66 24.44 18.18 -1.83
N ASP A 67 24.40 18.18 -0.51
CA ASP A 67 25.58 18.10 0.35
C ASP A 67 26.25 16.74 0.12
N LYS A 68 27.34 16.74 -0.66
CA LYS A 68 28.03 15.53 -1.14
C LYS A 68 28.64 14.69 0.01
N ALA A 69 28.76 15.26 1.21
CA ALA A 69 29.49 14.66 2.33
C ALA A 69 28.82 13.42 2.94
N ASN A 70 27.52 13.17 2.70
CA ASN A 70 26.78 12.09 3.38
C ASN A 70 26.37 10.91 2.47
N GLY A 71 26.97 10.76 1.29
CA GLY A 71 26.56 9.69 0.37
C GLY A 71 25.09 9.79 -0.04
N GLY A 72 24.56 11.02 -0.10
CA GLY A 72 23.17 11.31 -0.41
C GLY A 72 22.74 10.63 -1.70
N TRP A 73 21.53 10.08 -1.71
CA TRP A 73 20.94 9.51 -2.91
C TRP A 73 20.88 10.55 -4.03
N PRO A 74 21.05 10.15 -5.30
CA PRO A 74 20.96 11.07 -6.43
C PRO A 74 19.61 11.82 -6.45
N PRO A 75 19.54 12.98 -7.13
CA PRO A 75 18.34 13.80 -7.27
C PRO A 75 17.09 12.99 -7.63
N PRO A 76 15.87 13.53 -7.40
CA PRO A 76 14.63 12.78 -7.49
C PRO A 76 14.60 11.89 -8.73
N ALA A 77 14.58 10.59 -8.47
CA ALA A 77 14.66 9.59 -9.53
C ALA A 77 13.61 9.89 -10.61
N SER A 78 13.96 9.52 -11.85
CA SER A 78 13.20 9.85 -13.06
C SER A 78 11.70 9.68 -12.87
N CYS A 79 10.90 10.42 -13.63
CA CYS A 79 9.45 10.26 -13.61
C CYS A 79 9.05 8.77 -13.72
N GLY A 80 9.76 7.98 -14.53
CA GLY A 80 9.57 6.53 -14.66
C GLY A 80 9.74 5.77 -13.34
N CYS A 81 10.69 6.17 -12.49
CA CYS A 81 10.84 5.59 -11.17
C CYS A 81 9.70 5.98 -10.21
N ARG A 82 9.25 7.25 -10.24
CA ARG A 82 8.06 7.66 -9.48
C ARG A 82 6.80 6.91 -9.93
N ALA A 83 6.68 6.61 -11.23
CA ALA A 83 5.52 5.92 -11.79
C ALA A 83 5.33 4.51 -11.22
N VAL A 84 6.42 3.86 -10.80
CA VAL A 84 6.38 2.57 -10.08
C VAL A 84 5.45 2.63 -8.87
N PHE A 85 5.41 3.77 -8.17
CA PHE A 85 4.65 3.94 -6.94
C PHE A 85 3.37 4.73 -7.15
N SER A 86 3.38 5.76 -8.00
CA SER A 86 2.23 6.63 -8.23
C SER A 86 1.71 6.54 -9.66
N VAL A 87 0.44 6.18 -9.85
CA VAL A 87 -0.22 6.16 -11.17
C VAL A 87 -0.13 7.55 -11.80
N GLY A 88 0.44 7.68 -12.99
CA GLY A 88 0.54 8.98 -13.68
C GLY A 88 1.63 9.91 -13.17
N ALA A 89 2.63 9.42 -12.44
CA ALA A 89 3.77 10.25 -12.04
C ALA A 89 4.56 10.85 -13.22
N CYS A 90 4.48 10.23 -14.40
CA CYS A 90 5.04 10.76 -15.66
C CYS A 90 4.03 11.57 -16.47
N GLY A 91 2.99 12.09 -15.83
CA GLY A 91 1.83 12.64 -16.49
C GLY A 91 0.75 11.59 -16.71
N LEU A 92 -0.50 11.99 -16.43
CA LEU A 92 -1.67 11.15 -16.65
C LEU A 92 -1.98 10.97 -18.15
N SER A 93 -1.60 11.92 -18.99
CA SER A 93 -1.69 11.80 -20.46
C SER A 93 -0.89 10.60 -20.98
N SER A 94 0.34 10.42 -20.50
CA SER A 94 1.19 9.27 -20.83
C SER A 94 0.53 7.93 -20.46
N VAL A 95 -0.16 7.88 -19.31
CA VAL A 95 -0.91 6.68 -18.88
C VAL A 95 -2.18 6.49 -19.70
N ALA A 96 -2.91 7.57 -20.01
CA ALA A 96 -4.11 7.53 -20.84
C ALA A 96 -3.80 6.96 -22.24
N ALA A 97 -2.65 7.33 -22.82
CA ALA A 97 -2.24 6.89 -24.14
C ALA A 97 -1.94 5.37 -24.25
N LEU A 98 -1.67 4.68 -23.13
CA LEU A 98 -1.36 3.24 -23.13
C LEU A 98 -2.51 2.37 -23.62
N TRP A 99 -3.75 2.84 -23.49
CA TRP A 99 -4.97 2.17 -23.95
C TRP A 99 -5.80 3.11 -24.81
N ASN A 100 -5.14 3.66 -25.84
CA ASN A 100 -5.78 4.59 -26.76
C ASN A 100 -7.09 4.01 -27.33
N GLY A 101 -8.18 4.76 -27.22
CA GLY A 101 -9.51 4.38 -27.72
C GLY A 101 -10.47 3.78 -26.68
N ASP A 102 -10.00 3.38 -25.49
CA ASP A 102 -10.92 2.96 -24.41
C ASP A 102 -11.40 4.17 -23.59
N ALA A 103 -12.70 4.46 -23.70
CA ALA A 103 -13.32 5.59 -23.02
C ALA A 103 -13.36 5.41 -21.49
N ALA A 104 -13.52 4.18 -20.99
CA ALA A 104 -13.55 3.91 -19.55
C ALA A 104 -12.16 4.04 -18.93
N TRP A 105 -11.11 3.57 -19.62
CA TRP A 105 -9.72 3.81 -19.22
C TRP A 105 -9.41 5.31 -19.14
N THR A 106 -9.64 6.02 -20.24
CA THR A 106 -9.34 7.45 -20.35
C THR A 106 -10.10 8.26 -19.30
N SER A 107 -11.38 7.96 -19.10
CA SER A 107 -12.20 8.59 -18.06
C SER A 107 -11.69 8.29 -16.66
N ALA A 108 -11.26 7.05 -16.38
CA ALA A 108 -10.69 6.69 -15.08
C ALA A 108 -9.37 7.42 -14.81
N VAL A 109 -8.47 7.48 -15.79
CA VAL A 109 -7.21 8.23 -15.67
C VAL A 109 -7.47 9.72 -15.41
N ALA A 110 -8.40 10.33 -16.15
CA ALA A 110 -8.81 11.72 -15.93
C ALA A 110 -9.44 11.92 -14.53
N GLY A 111 -10.24 10.97 -14.07
CA GLY A 111 -10.83 10.97 -12.73
C GLY A 111 -9.79 10.91 -11.61
N VAL A 112 -8.75 10.09 -11.75
CA VAL A 112 -7.61 10.08 -10.81
C VAL A 112 -6.95 11.45 -10.74
N GLY A 113 -6.69 12.10 -11.89
CA GLY A 113 -6.13 13.44 -11.92
C GLY A 113 -7.00 14.48 -11.24
N ALA A 114 -8.28 14.49 -11.60
CA ALA A 114 -9.27 15.37 -11.02
C ALA A 114 -9.37 15.23 -9.49
N GLY A 115 -9.43 13.99 -8.98
CA GLY A 115 -9.53 13.75 -7.54
C GLY A 115 -8.28 14.20 -6.77
N ARG A 116 -7.10 14.08 -7.36
CA ARG A 116 -5.85 14.59 -6.76
C ARG A 116 -5.77 16.11 -6.76
N VAL A 117 -6.21 16.76 -7.84
CA VAL A 117 -6.16 18.23 -7.97
C VAL A 117 -7.19 18.90 -7.08
N ARG A 118 -8.45 18.44 -7.12
CA ARG A 118 -9.53 19.05 -6.36
C ARG A 118 -9.51 18.64 -4.89
N GLY A 119 -9.05 17.43 -4.59
CA GLY A 119 -8.96 16.92 -3.23
C GLY A 119 -10.33 16.70 -2.56
N ASP A 120 -11.40 16.59 -3.36
CA ASP A 120 -12.79 16.41 -2.91
C ASP A 120 -13.49 15.23 -3.63
N GLN A 121 -12.81 14.56 -4.57
CA GLN A 121 -13.37 13.43 -5.29
C GLN A 121 -12.75 12.11 -4.89
N PRO A 122 -13.57 11.05 -4.78
CA PRO A 122 -13.10 9.71 -4.49
C PRO A 122 -12.14 9.20 -5.58
N LEU A 123 -11.01 8.61 -5.18
CA LEU A 123 -10.02 8.04 -6.08
C LEU A 123 -10.30 6.55 -6.35
N MET A 124 -10.82 5.83 -5.36
CA MET A 124 -11.00 4.38 -5.42
C MET A 124 -11.88 3.90 -6.59
N PRO A 125 -13.00 4.55 -6.97
CA PRO A 125 -13.78 4.14 -8.13
C PRO A 125 -12.98 4.17 -9.44
N HIS A 126 -12.12 5.18 -9.59
CA HIS A 126 -11.25 5.33 -10.75
C HIS A 126 -10.12 4.29 -10.72
N LEU A 127 -9.43 4.13 -9.58
CA LEU A 127 -8.41 3.09 -9.40
C LEU A 127 -8.98 1.68 -9.61
N ALA A 128 -10.23 1.43 -9.20
CA ALA A 128 -10.91 0.16 -9.40
C ALA A 128 -11.23 -0.10 -10.88
N THR A 129 -11.46 0.96 -11.65
CA THR A 129 -11.64 0.86 -13.10
C THR A 129 -10.30 0.51 -13.76
N LEU A 130 -9.22 1.17 -13.39
CA LEU A 130 -7.86 0.86 -13.86
C LEU A 130 -7.45 -0.58 -13.50
N ALA A 131 -7.81 -1.06 -12.32
CA ALA A 131 -7.52 -2.42 -11.86
C ALA A 131 -8.15 -3.51 -12.75
N ARG A 132 -9.19 -3.21 -13.54
CA ARG A 132 -9.80 -4.19 -14.45
C ARG A 132 -8.89 -4.57 -15.62
N TYR A 133 -7.98 -3.68 -15.99
CA TYR A 133 -7.00 -3.87 -17.05
C TYR A 133 -5.77 -4.67 -16.60
N LEU A 134 -5.63 -4.91 -15.30
CA LEU A 134 -4.61 -5.83 -14.79
C LEU A 134 -4.95 -7.27 -15.19
N PRO A 135 -3.93 -8.10 -15.49
CA PRO A 135 -4.13 -9.53 -15.69
C PRO A 135 -4.78 -10.16 -14.45
N ARG A 136 -5.39 -11.34 -14.63
CA ARG A 136 -5.86 -12.12 -13.49
C ARG A 136 -4.68 -12.49 -12.59
N LEU A 137 -4.83 -12.26 -11.28
CA LEU A 137 -3.85 -12.68 -10.29
C LEU A 137 -3.98 -14.18 -10.04
N PHE A 138 -5.21 -14.67 -10.06
CA PHE A 138 -5.55 -16.05 -9.77
C PHE A 138 -6.16 -16.76 -10.98
N GLN A 139 -5.76 -18.01 -11.17
CA GLN A 139 -6.47 -18.96 -12.01
C GLN A 139 -7.00 -20.07 -11.11
N VAL A 140 -8.31 -20.22 -11.10
CA VAL A 140 -9.01 -21.27 -10.35
C VAL A 140 -9.59 -22.24 -11.36
N ASN A 141 -9.03 -23.44 -11.41
CA ASN A 141 -9.55 -24.52 -12.22
C ASN A 141 -10.37 -25.43 -11.30
N VAL A 142 -11.65 -25.58 -11.59
CA VAL A 142 -12.54 -26.54 -10.91
C VAL A 142 -12.61 -27.78 -11.79
N SER A 143 -12.03 -28.87 -11.31
CA SER A 143 -12.05 -30.18 -11.97
C SER A 143 -13.48 -30.76 -11.99
N PRO A 144 -13.79 -31.70 -12.91
CA PRO A 144 -15.10 -32.36 -12.97
C PRO A 144 -15.54 -33.09 -11.69
N ASP A 145 -14.58 -33.51 -10.87
CA ASP A 145 -14.81 -34.14 -9.56
C ASP A 145 -15.09 -33.13 -8.43
N GLY A 146 -15.12 -31.83 -8.75
CA GLY A 146 -15.30 -30.74 -7.80
C GLY A 146 -14.02 -30.32 -7.07
N SER A 147 -12.87 -30.96 -7.34
CA SER A 147 -11.59 -30.50 -6.80
C SER A 147 -11.19 -29.17 -7.42
N VAL A 148 -10.64 -28.27 -6.60
CA VAL A 148 -10.18 -26.96 -7.06
C VAL A 148 -8.66 -26.93 -7.05
N GLN A 149 -8.07 -26.75 -8.23
CA GLN A 149 -6.66 -26.44 -8.39
C GLN A 149 -6.53 -24.94 -8.63
N GLY A 150 -5.98 -24.23 -7.64
CA GLY A 150 -5.63 -22.83 -7.76
C GLY A 150 -4.16 -22.69 -8.16
N ASN A 151 -3.91 -22.10 -9.33
CA ASN A 151 -2.56 -21.64 -9.69
C ASN A 151 -2.51 -20.12 -9.52
N ALA A 152 -1.64 -19.64 -8.62
CA ALA A 152 -1.31 -18.23 -8.54
C ALA A 152 -0.48 -17.85 -9.77
N SER A 153 -1.00 -16.96 -10.62
CA SER A 153 -0.28 -16.51 -11.83
C SER A 153 0.53 -15.23 -11.57
N ALA A 154 0.96 -15.03 -10.32
CA ALA A 154 1.61 -13.80 -9.86
C ALA A 154 2.88 -13.42 -10.63
N SER A 155 3.57 -14.40 -11.24
CA SER A 155 4.75 -14.13 -12.07
C SER A 155 4.46 -13.26 -13.29
N ARG A 156 3.19 -13.08 -13.70
CA ARG A 156 2.81 -12.27 -14.87
C ARG A 156 2.46 -10.83 -14.55
N VAL A 157 2.35 -10.46 -13.27
CA VAL A 157 1.86 -9.12 -12.87
C VAL A 157 2.91 -8.04 -13.09
N GLY A 158 4.20 -8.35 -12.94
CA GLY A 158 5.26 -7.35 -13.12
C GLY A 158 5.68 -7.12 -14.57
N HIS A 159 5.28 -7.99 -15.52
CA HIS A 159 5.50 -7.74 -16.94
C HIS A 159 4.49 -6.76 -17.56
N MET A 160 3.35 -6.53 -16.89
CA MET A 160 2.29 -5.65 -17.38
C MET A 160 1.54 -5.03 -16.19
N ALA A 161 2.17 -4.13 -15.46
CA ALA A 161 1.39 -3.09 -14.82
C ALA A 161 1.06 -2.09 -15.95
N PRO A 162 -0.15 -2.11 -16.56
CA PRO A 162 -0.51 -1.24 -17.68
C PRO A 162 -0.56 0.25 -17.29
N LEU A 163 -0.08 0.57 -16.10
CA LEU A 163 0.00 1.88 -15.48
C LEU A 163 1.44 2.42 -15.48
N LEU A 164 2.41 1.60 -15.89
CA LEU A 164 3.83 1.95 -15.91
C LEU A 164 4.30 2.18 -17.34
N PRO A 165 5.08 3.24 -17.60
CA PRO A 165 5.67 3.49 -18.92
C PRO A 165 6.93 2.64 -19.20
N CYS A 166 7.34 1.79 -18.25
CA CYS A 166 8.58 1.02 -18.27
C CYS A 166 8.36 -0.36 -17.61
N ALA A 167 9.30 -1.28 -17.83
CA ALA A 167 9.22 -2.62 -17.26
C ALA A 167 9.68 -2.64 -15.79
N LEU A 168 9.09 -3.51 -14.97
CA LEU A 168 9.63 -3.81 -13.64
C LEU A 168 10.59 -4.99 -13.74
N HIS A 169 11.77 -4.86 -13.11
CA HIS A 169 12.65 -6.01 -12.90
C HIS A 169 12.06 -6.92 -11.83
N HIS A 170 12.11 -8.22 -12.07
CA HIS A 170 11.72 -9.22 -11.10
C HIS A 170 12.96 -9.74 -10.38
N TYR A 171 13.03 -9.49 -9.08
CA TYR A 171 14.20 -9.80 -8.27
C TYR A 171 14.19 -11.26 -7.84
N ALA A 172 15.20 -12.00 -8.26
CA ALA A 172 15.58 -13.26 -7.61
C ALA A 172 16.32 -12.96 -6.29
N PRO A 173 16.35 -13.89 -5.32
CA PRO A 173 17.13 -13.74 -4.09
C PRO A 173 18.59 -13.30 -4.33
N GLN A 174 19.22 -13.86 -5.37
CA GLN A 174 20.61 -13.57 -5.74
C GLN A 174 20.80 -12.15 -6.29
N ASP A 175 19.79 -11.57 -6.94
CA ASP A 175 19.82 -10.19 -7.42
C ASP A 175 19.89 -9.23 -6.23
N VAL A 176 19.07 -9.49 -5.20
CA VAL A 176 19.04 -8.68 -3.98
C VAL A 176 20.37 -8.78 -3.23
N ALA A 177 20.91 -9.99 -3.06
CA ALA A 177 22.21 -10.18 -2.42
C ALA A 177 23.35 -9.48 -3.19
N THR A 178 23.31 -9.53 -4.52
CA THR A 178 24.28 -8.82 -5.37
C THR A 178 24.12 -7.31 -5.24
N CYS A 179 22.90 -6.80 -5.23
CA CYS A 179 22.61 -5.38 -5.00
C CYS A 179 23.15 -4.91 -3.65
N ALA A 180 22.86 -5.63 -2.57
CA ALA A 180 23.31 -5.30 -1.21
C ALA A 180 24.84 -5.22 -1.12
N ARG A 181 25.56 -6.22 -1.67
CA ARG A 181 27.03 -6.21 -1.72
C ARG A 181 27.57 -5.05 -2.56
N ARG A 182 26.99 -4.78 -3.74
CA ARG A 182 27.42 -3.67 -4.60
C ARG A 182 27.12 -2.31 -3.98
N HIS A 183 26.02 -2.18 -3.24
CA HIS A 183 25.72 -0.99 -2.48
C HIS A 183 26.78 -0.78 -1.40
N LEU A 184 27.03 -1.79 -0.55
CA LEU A 184 28.03 -1.74 0.51
C LEU A 184 29.42 -1.38 -0.01
N ALA A 185 29.86 -2.02 -1.10
CA ALA A 185 31.15 -1.73 -1.72
C ALA A 185 31.25 -0.28 -2.24
N ALA A 186 30.14 0.29 -2.73
CA ALA A 186 30.12 1.63 -3.31
C ALA A 186 29.95 2.76 -2.28
N THR A 187 29.28 2.50 -1.15
CA THR A 187 28.93 3.54 -0.16
C THR A 187 29.66 3.36 1.17
N GLY A 188 30.32 2.22 1.40
CA GLY A 188 30.91 1.86 2.68
C GLY A 188 29.88 1.58 3.80
N SER A 189 28.59 1.53 3.47
CA SER A 189 27.51 1.28 4.44
C SER A 189 26.45 0.31 3.88
N PRO A 190 25.76 -0.48 4.72
CA PRO A 190 24.73 -1.39 4.25
C PRO A 190 23.55 -0.62 3.62
N LEU A 191 22.86 -1.26 2.67
CA LEU A 191 21.60 -0.74 2.17
C LEU A 191 20.55 -0.82 3.29
N ARG A 192 20.01 0.32 3.73
CA ARG A 192 19.05 0.40 4.82
C ARG A 192 17.63 0.68 4.33
N LEU A 193 16.69 -0.19 4.67
CA LEU A 193 15.26 -0.03 4.37
C LEU A 193 14.45 -0.11 5.67
N ALA A 194 13.68 0.93 5.98
CA ALA A 194 12.81 0.93 7.16
C ALA A 194 11.33 0.86 6.77
N PHE A 195 10.56 0.10 7.53
CA PHE A 195 9.11 -0.04 7.42
C PHE A 195 8.49 0.50 8.71
N VAL A 196 7.82 1.64 8.63
CA VAL A 196 7.29 2.37 9.79
C VAL A 196 5.78 2.47 9.69
N GLY A 197 5.06 1.79 10.58
CA GLY A 197 3.60 1.77 10.52
C GLY A 197 2.99 0.49 11.06
N ASP A 198 1.81 0.16 10.55
CA ASP A 198 0.99 -0.93 11.04
C ASP A 198 1.25 -2.27 10.32
N SER A 199 0.27 -3.17 10.40
CA SER A 199 0.33 -4.51 9.80
C SER A 199 0.47 -4.50 8.28
N LEU A 200 0.10 -3.42 7.57
CA LEU A 200 0.27 -3.32 6.12
C LEU A 200 1.76 -3.30 5.74
N VAL A 201 2.54 -2.36 6.27
CA VAL A 201 3.97 -2.27 5.98
C VAL A 201 4.76 -3.42 6.61
N ARG A 202 4.27 -3.98 7.72
CA ARG A 202 4.81 -5.23 8.27
C ARG A 202 4.68 -6.37 7.25
N ASN A 203 3.51 -6.57 6.65
CA ASN A 203 3.30 -7.63 5.67
C ASN A 203 4.21 -7.48 4.44
N THR A 204 4.49 -6.25 4.02
CA THR A 204 5.47 -5.95 2.96
C THR A 204 6.88 -6.37 3.36
N LEU A 205 7.34 -6.00 4.56
CA LEU A 205 8.64 -6.45 5.08
C LEU A 205 8.70 -7.99 5.19
N GLN A 206 7.62 -8.61 5.65
CA GLN A 206 7.57 -10.06 5.79
C GLN A 206 7.77 -10.77 4.44
N GLU A 207 7.12 -10.29 3.38
CA GLU A 207 7.31 -10.83 2.05
C GLU A 207 8.71 -10.50 1.50
N MET A 208 9.27 -9.34 1.86
CA MET A 208 10.66 -8.99 1.53
C MET A 208 11.64 -10.03 2.08
N VAL A 209 11.63 -10.28 3.40
CA VAL A 209 12.49 -11.28 4.06
C VAL A 209 12.24 -12.68 3.48
N ARG A 210 10.97 -13.07 3.31
CA ARG A 210 10.62 -14.39 2.77
C ARG A 210 11.14 -14.61 1.35
N SER A 211 11.08 -13.59 0.50
CA SER A 211 11.49 -13.68 -0.89
C SER A 211 13.01 -13.76 -1.09
N THR A 212 13.80 -13.48 -0.06
CA THR A 212 15.26 -13.35 -0.16
C THR A 212 16.04 -14.31 0.75
N ARG A 213 15.38 -14.98 1.71
CA ARG A 213 16.00 -15.90 2.68
C ARG A 213 16.85 -17.03 2.07
N GLY A 214 16.66 -17.37 0.80
CA GLY A 214 17.48 -18.38 0.13
C GLY A 214 18.88 -17.90 -0.28
N ALA A 215 19.14 -16.59 -0.24
CA ALA A 215 20.42 -15.98 -0.63
C ALA A 215 20.98 -14.99 0.39
N LEU A 216 20.21 -14.63 1.42
CA LEU A 216 20.61 -13.73 2.49
C LEU A 216 20.41 -14.42 3.83
N HIS A 217 21.48 -14.49 4.63
CA HIS A 217 21.44 -15.01 5.99
C HIS A 217 21.01 -13.91 6.95
N TYR A 218 19.74 -13.95 7.35
CA TYR A 218 19.17 -12.95 8.23
C TYR A 218 19.52 -13.18 9.70
N ARG A 219 19.79 -12.09 10.41
CA ARG A 219 20.05 -12.07 11.86
C ARG A 219 19.14 -11.03 12.51
N VAL A 220 18.56 -11.39 13.64
CA VAL A 220 17.88 -10.45 14.54
C VAL A 220 18.76 -10.25 15.76
N GLU A 221 18.74 -9.04 16.32
CA GLU A 221 19.49 -8.74 17.54
C GLU A 221 19.08 -9.71 18.67
N GLY A 222 20.05 -10.50 19.16
CA GLY A 222 19.82 -11.47 20.23
C GLY A 222 19.28 -12.84 19.79
N GLY A 223 19.10 -13.07 18.48
CA GLY A 223 18.50 -14.30 17.95
C GLY A 223 19.25 -14.95 16.78
N ASP A 224 18.83 -16.16 16.42
CA ASP A 224 19.31 -16.89 15.23
C ASP A 224 18.44 -16.62 13.98
N GLU A 225 18.76 -17.27 12.86
CA GLU A 225 18.02 -17.13 11.60
C GLU A 225 16.57 -17.63 11.71
N ASP A 226 16.33 -18.67 12.52
CA ASP A 226 14.99 -19.19 12.79
C ASP A 226 14.16 -18.16 13.57
N GLU A 227 14.79 -17.36 14.44
CA GLU A 227 14.15 -16.25 15.15
C GLU A 227 13.76 -15.10 14.21
N ALA A 228 14.61 -14.78 13.23
CA ALA A 228 14.28 -13.82 12.17
C ALA A 228 13.03 -14.23 11.37
N LEU A 229 12.88 -15.53 11.14
CA LEU A 229 11.70 -16.09 10.48
C LEU A 229 10.50 -16.19 11.41
N ARG A 230 10.70 -16.48 12.70
CA ARG A 230 9.62 -16.49 13.70
C ARG A 230 8.95 -15.15 13.84
N PHE A 231 9.68 -14.03 13.72
CA PHE A 231 9.06 -12.69 13.68
C PHE A 231 7.99 -12.56 12.59
N LEU A 232 8.11 -13.26 11.46
CA LEU A 232 7.09 -13.29 10.41
C LEU A 232 5.76 -13.89 10.91
N ASP A 233 5.84 -14.77 11.91
CA ASP A 233 4.71 -15.51 12.47
C ASP A 233 4.33 -15.03 13.88
N MET A 234 5.14 -14.17 14.52
CA MET A 234 4.85 -13.66 15.84
C MET A 234 3.70 -12.64 15.80
N PRO A 235 2.70 -12.77 16.69
CA PRO A 235 1.67 -11.73 16.90
C PRO A 235 2.24 -10.42 17.43
N ALA A 236 3.44 -10.49 18.01
CA ALA A 236 4.14 -9.43 18.71
C ALA A 236 4.41 -8.21 17.81
N LYS A 237 4.02 -7.04 18.31
CA LYS A 237 4.05 -5.74 17.63
C LYS A 237 5.23 -4.92 18.15
N TYR A 238 6.46 -5.32 17.81
CA TYR A 238 7.66 -4.63 18.29
C TYR A 238 8.53 -4.13 17.15
N ASP A 239 9.37 -3.16 17.48
CA ASP A 239 10.45 -2.74 16.58
C ASP A 239 11.39 -3.93 16.37
N THR A 240 11.81 -4.18 15.13
CA THR A 240 12.62 -5.36 14.80
C THR A 240 13.65 -5.01 13.75
N PRO A 241 14.94 -4.91 14.11
CA PRO A 241 16.02 -4.87 13.15
C PRO A 241 16.27 -6.28 12.61
N VAL A 242 16.44 -6.38 11.29
CA VAL A 242 16.75 -7.60 10.56
C VAL A 242 17.96 -7.31 9.68
N GLN A 243 19.10 -7.88 10.01
CA GLN A 243 20.37 -7.63 9.33
C GLN A 243 20.76 -8.81 8.44
N ALA A 244 21.40 -8.53 7.31
CA ALA A 244 22.06 -9.48 6.44
C ALA A 244 23.31 -8.83 5.82
N ASP A 245 24.13 -9.62 5.12
CA ASP A 245 25.39 -9.11 4.53
C ASP A 245 25.14 -7.95 3.55
N GLY A 246 25.44 -6.72 3.99
CA GLY A 246 25.26 -5.49 3.22
C GLY A 246 23.81 -4.98 3.13
N LEU A 247 22.89 -5.51 3.93
CA LEU A 247 21.47 -5.12 3.96
C LEU A 247 20.96 -5.02 5.41
N ASP A 248 20.45 -3.85 5.77
CA ASP A 248 19.71 -3.65 7.02
C ASP A 248 18.23 -3.41 6.69
N LEU A 249 17.35 -4.24 7.22
CA LEU A 249 15.91 -4.03 7.20
C LEU A 249 15.45 -3.68 8.62
N SER A 250 14.54 -2.75 8.79
CA SER A 250 13.93 -2.50 10.10
C SER A 250 12.43 -2.38 10.02
N PHE A 251 11.75 -2.95 11.01
CA PHE A 251 10.36 -2.67 11.29
C PHE A 251 10.25 -1.76 12.50
N HIS A 252 9.40 -0.74 12.42
CA HIS A 252 9.04 0.09 13.56
C HIS A 252 7.52 0.13 13.65
N TRP A 253 6.97 -0.57 14.64
CA TRP A 253 5.53 -0.69 14.80
C TRP A 253 4.92 0.66 15.17
N SER A 254 3.90 1.07 14.43
CA SER A 254 3.13 2.27 14.75
C SER A 254 1.69 2.11 14.29
N ALA A 255 0.77 2.08 15.26
CA ALA A 255 -0.65 2.16 14.99
C ALA A 255 -1.06 3.60 14.60
N PHE A 256 -0.41 4.59 15.23
CA PHE A 256 -0.73 6.01 15.05
C PHE A 256 0.55 6.83 14.86
N LEU A 257 0.95 7.09 13.61
CA LEU A 257 2.28 7.62 13.30
C LEU A 257 2.62 8.94 14.01
N HIS A 258 1.63 9.79 14.25
CA HIS A 258 1.79 11.10 14.89
C HIS A 258 2.07 11.06 16.39
N LYS A 259 1.87 9.91 17.04
CA LYS A 259 2.18 9.75 18.47
C LYS A 259 3.67 9.48 18.65
N PRO A 260 4.25 9.78 19.82
CA PRO A 260 5.56 9.24 20.17
C PRO A 260 5.49 7.71 20.34
N ARG A 261 6.62 7.03 20.25
CA ARG A 261 6.69 5.60 20.60
C ARG A 261 6.28 5.37 22.05
N ASN A 262 5.39 4.40 22.25
CA ASN A 262 4.95 3.92 23.55
C ASN A 262 4.97 2.38 23.53
N PHE A 263 5.89 1.76 24.27
CA PHE A 263 6.10 0.32 24.25
C PHE A 263 5.34 -0.43 25.35
N THR A 264 4.75 0.29 26.31
CA THR A 264 3.85 -0.33 27.30
C THR A 264 2.49 -0.62 26.69
N ASP A 265 2.13 0.09 25.61
CA ASP A 265 0.90 -0.10 24.88
C ASP A 265 1.14 -0.07 23.37
N VAL A 266 1.43 -1.25 22.82
CA VAL A 266 1.61 -1.48 21.37
C VAL A 266 0.36 -1.14 20.57
N THR A 267 -0.82 -1.05 21.18
CA THR A 267 -2.05 -0.64 20.47
C THR A 267 -2.12 0.87 20.25
N HIS A 268 -1.39 1.66 21.05
CA HIS A 268 -1.31 3.11 20.95
C HIS A 268 0.08 3.66 20.57
N GLN A 269 1.00 2.78 20.19
CA GLN A 269 2.37 3.14 19.79
C GLN A 269 2.40 4.00 18.53
N GLY A 270 3.14 5.11 18.59
CA GLY A 270 3.45 5.95 17.43
C GLY A 270 4.90 5.80 16.94
N ALA A 271 5.35 6.65 16.01
CA ALA A 271 6.75 6.69 15.55
C ALA A 271 7.24 8.12 15.26
N ARG A 272 6.58 9.13 15.82
CA ARG A 272 6.89 10.54 15.56
C ARG A 272 8.32 10.90 15.96
N ASP A 273 8.75 10.51 17.16
CA ASP A 273 10.08 10.78 17.70
C ASP A 273 11.20 10.22 16.81
N LEU A 274 11.00 9.02 16.29
CA LEU A 274 11.91 8.37 15.36
C LEU A 274 12.02 9.15 14.04
N LEU A 275 10.88 9.48 13.43
CA LEU A 275 10.83 10.18 12.15
C LEU A 275 11.34 11.63 12.25
N GLU A 276 11.09 12.32 13.36
CA GLU A 276 11.65 13.64 13.65
C GLU A 276 13.18 13.58 13.81
N ALA A 277 13.70 12.55 14.50
CA ALA A 277 15.14 12.35 14.63
C ALA A 277 15.79 12.10 13.26
N TRP A 278 15.20 11.24 12.43
CA TRP A 278 15.70 10.98 11.08
C TRP A 278 15.59 12.20 10.15
N ALA A 279 14.52 12.98 10.26
CA ALA A 279 14.36 14.23 9.51
C ALA A 279 15.43 15.26 9.89
N ALA A 280 15.85 15.28 11.16
CA ALA A 280 16.99 16.07 11.65
C ALA A 280 18.36 15.45 11.32
N GLY A 281 18.40 14.28 10.66
CA GLY A 281 19.63 13.60 10.30
C GLY A 281 20.36 12.91 11.44
N ARG A 282 19.67 12.69 12.56
CA ARG A 282 20.21 12.01 13.73
C ARG A 282 19.79 10.55 13.74
N ALA A 283 20.49 9.75 14.54
CA ALA A 283 20.00 8.43 14.87
C ALA A 283 18.68 8.53 15.65
N GLY A 284 17.84 7.50 15.56
CA GLY A 284 16.62 7.45 16.38
C GLY A 284 16.95 7.40 17.88
N PRO A 285 15.98 7.77 18.74
CA PRO A 285 16.26 7.95 20.17
C PRO A 285 16.50 6.64 20.95
N ARG A 286 16.36 5.46 20.34
CA ARG A 286 16.69 4.18 20.99
C ARG A 286 18.03 3.63 20.51
N ALA A 287 18.68 2.87 21.39
CA ALA A 287 19.73 1.95 20.98
C ALA A 287 19.19 1.03 19.88
N GLY A 288 19.93 0.93 18.77
CA GLY A 288 19.54 0.12 17.61
C GLY A 288 18.80 0.88 16.49
N ASP A 289 18.22 2.07 16.73
CA ASP A 289 17.46 2.78 15.68
C ASP A 289 18.30 3.24 14.48
N GLY A 290 19.63 3.28 14.65
CA GLY A 290 20.57 3.65 13.59
C GLY A 290 20.35 5.07 13.03
N PRO A 291 21.21 5.52 12.10
CA PRO A 291 21.00 6.76 11.36
C PRO A 291 19.83 6.60 10.36
N PRO A 292 19.39 7.69 9.70
CA PRO A 292 18.32 7.61 8.71
C PRO A 292 18.59 6.53 7.64
N PRO A 293 17.58 5.72 7.27
CA PRO A 293 17.73 4.67 6.27
C PRO A 293 17.77 5.26 4.85
N ASN A 294 18.07 4.45 3.83
CA ASN A 294 18.01 4.90 2.43
C ASN A 294 16.57 5.06 1.94
N VAL A 295 15.69 4.15 2.34
CA VAL A 295 14.26 4.16 2.01
C VAL A 295 13.44 3.97 3.28
N VAL A 296 12.38 4.77 3.42
CA VAL A 296 11.35 4.64 4.45
C VAL A 296 10.03 4.32 3.78
N CYS A 297 9.46 3.15 4.06
CA CYS A 297 8.10 2.79 3.72
C CYS A 297 7.20 3.09 4.91
N ALA A 298 6.42 4.16 4.83
CA ALA A 298 5.56 4.62 5.92
C ALA A 298 4.08 4.36 5.63
N SER A 299 3.32 3.98 6.66
CA SER A 299 1.86 3.91 6.62
C SER A 299 1.27 4.29 7.98
N SER A 300 0.01 4.73 7.99
CA SER A 300 -0.77 5.00 9.19
C SER A 300 -2.25 4.86 8.84
N GLY A 301 -3.13 4.85 9.84
CA GLY A 301 -4.57 5.07 9.64
C GLY A 301 -5.42 3.82 9.66
N MET A 302 -4.83 2.64 9.45
CA MET A 302 -5.63 1.42 9.47
C MET A 302 -6.14 1.10 10.89
N TRP A 303 -5.46 1.57 11.94
CA TRP A 303 -5.94 1.47 13.32
C TRP A 303 -6.90 2.58 13.71
N ASP A 304 -6.86 3.74 13.04
CA ASP A 304 -7.92 4.75 13.15
C ASP A 304 -9.27 4.17 12.66
N THR A 305 -9.25 3.11 11.84
CA THR A 305 -10.46 2.40 11.41
C THR A 305 -11.12 1.50 12.44
N SER A 306 -10.50 1.34 13.61
CA SER A 306 -11.11 0.61 14.72
C SER A 306 -12.14 1.44 15.49
N LEU A 307 -12.25 2.74 15.16
CA LEU A 307 -13.29 3.62 15.66
C LEU A 307 -14.65 3.24 15.06
N GLU A 308 -15.71 3.33 15.85
CA GLU A 308 -17.07 2.97 15.41
C GLU A 308 -17.69 4.02 14.45
N ASP A 309 -17.08 5.21 14.38
CA ASP A 309 -17.55 6.36 13.61
C ASP A 309 -16.57 6.71 12.46
N ASP A 310 -17.11 6.80 11.25
CA ASP A 310 -16.35 7.04 10.02
C ASP A 310 -15.72 8.45 9.98
N ASP A 311 -16.45 9.45 10.50
CA ASP A 311 -15.99 10.84 10.50
C ASP A 311 -14.85 11.00 11.50
N GLU A 312 -14.94 10.38 12.67
CA GLU A 312 -13.87 10.37 13.68
C GLU A 312 -12.60 9.69 13.14
N ALA A 313 -12.75 8.58 12.42
CA ALA A 313 -11.61 7.90 11.78
C ALA A 313 -10.92 8.80 10.75
N VAL A 314 -11.69 9.45 9.87
CA VAL A 314 -11.13 10.38 8.88
C VAL A 314 -10.48 11.59 9.56
N GLU A 315 -11.12 12.17 10.58
CA GLU A 315 -10.57 13.31 11.32
C GLU A 315 -9.26 12.95 12.04
N GLY A 316 -9.22 11.81 12.73
CA GLY A 316 -8.01 11.30 13.39
C GLY A 316 -6.86 11.07 12.39
N PHE A 317 -7.18 10.55 11.21
CA PHE A 317 -6.19 10.39 10.15
C PHE A 317 -5.71 11.74 9.56
N VAL A 318 -6.62 12.69 9.33
CA VAL A 318 -6.26 14.05 8.88
C VAL A 318 -5.38 14.75 9.90
N ASN A 319 -5.68 14.61 11.20
CA ASN A 319 -4.82 15.11 12.27
C ASN A 319 -3.42 14.47 12.21
N THR A 320 -3.34 13.15 11.97
CA THR A 320 -2.06 12.46 11.74
C THR A 320 -1.27 13.12 10.61
N LEU A 321 -1.90 13.37 9.47
CA LEU A 321 -1.26 14.01 8.32
C LEU A 321 -0.86 15.47 8.59
N ASN A 322 -1.63 16.20 9.40
CA ASN A 322 -1.30 17.57 9.76
C ASN A 322 -0.03 17.66 10.62
N VAL A 323 0.14 16.73 11.55
CA VAL A 323 1.33 16.62 12.40
C VAL A 323 2.51 16.04 11.61
N MET A 324 2.30 14.93 10.91
CA MET A 324 3.39 14.18 10.27
C MET A 324 3.76 14.70 8.89
N GLY A 325 2.89 15.44 8.20
CA GLY A 325 3.16 15.98 6.87
C GLY A 325 4.46 16.78 6.81
N PRO A 326 4.67 17.81 7.65
CA PRO A 326 5.94 18.55 7.70
C PRO A 326 7.15 17.68 8.01
N VAL A 327 7.02 16.70 8.92
CA VAL A 327 8.11 15.78 9.31
C VAL A 327 8.49 14.87 8.15
N LEU A 328 7.51 14.27 7.48
CA LEU A 328 7.72 13.38 6.33
C LEU A 328 8.32 14.14 5.14
N GLN A 329 7.88 15.37 4.87
CA GLN A 329 8.48 16.21 3.84
C GLN A 329 9.92 16.59 4.19
N ALA A 330 10.21 16.87 5.47
CA ALA A 330 11.57 17.13 5.92
C ALA A 330 12.49 15.91 5.76
N LEU A 331 11.98 14.74 6.13
CA LEU A 331 12.67 13.46 5.95
C LEU A 331 12.91 13.14 4.47
N ALA A 332 11.91 13.38 3.61
CA ALA A 332 11.97 13.09 2.17
C ALA A 332 13.04 13.89 1.40
N ARG A 333 13.55 14.99 1.98
CA ARG A 333 14.70 15.73 1.43
C ARG A 333 16.04 15.00 1.64
N ARG A 334 16.08 14.00 2.53
CA ARG A 334 17.31 13.28 2.91
C ARG A 334 17.27 11.82 2.49
N VAL A 335 16.10 11.20 2.57
CA VAL A 335 15.88 9.77 2.30
C VAL A 335 14.71 9.62 1.34
N ARG A 336 14.56 8.46 0.69
CA ARG A 336 13.36 8.21 -0.11
C ARG A 336 12.21 7.80 0.81
N VAL A 337 11.17 8.64 0.91
CA VAL A 337 9.96 8.31 1.67
C VAL A 337 8.86 7.86 0.73
N LEU A 338 8.40 6.62 0.92
CA LEU A 338 7.24 6.03 0.27
C LEU A 338 6.07 6.05 1.27
N TRP A 339 5.02 6.81 0.96
CA TRP A 339 3.79 6.83 1.75
C TRP A 339 2.77 5.87 1.17
N HIS A 340 2.43 4.89 1.97
CA HIS A 340 1.54 3.82 1.60
C HIS A 340 0.08 4.26 1.81
N VAL A 341 -0.66 4.46 0.70
CA VAL A 341 -2.09 4.77 0.76
C VAL A 341 -2.92 3.52 1.10
N HIS A 342 -4.15 3.71 1.56
CA HIS A 342 -5.05 2.63 1.95
C HIS A 342 -5.54 1.84 0.74
N GLY A 343 -5.52 0.51 0.87
CA GLY A 343 -6.22 -0.40 -0.02
C GLY A 343 -7.68 -0.63 0.41
N PRO A 344 -8.50 -1.28 -0.43
CA PRO A 344 -9.87 -1.64 -0.06
C PRO A 344 -9.91 -2.67 1.08
N ILE A 345 -10.84 -2.51 2.01
CA ILE A 345 -11.31 -3.61 2.87
C ILE A 345 -12.34 -4.45 2.13
N LYS A 346 -12.47 -5.73 2.51
CA LYS A 346 -13.44 -6.72 2.00
C LYS A 346 -14.72 -6.68 2.85
N PRO A 347 -15.75 -5.90 2.48
CA PRO A 347 -16.92 -5.66 3.34
C PRO A 347 -17.78 -6.91 3.56
N TRP A 348 -17.61 -7.96 2.74
CA TRP A 348 -18.30 -9.24 2.95
C TRP A 348 -17.65 -10.12 4.03
N LEU A 349 -16.47 -9.74 4.54
CA LEU A 349 -15.78 -10.43 5.63
C LEU A 349 -15.66 -9.56 6.88
N ALA A 350 -15.61 -8.24 6.69
CA ALA A 350 -15.47 -7.29 7.78
C ALA A 350 -16.70 -7.37 8.70
N THR A 351 -16.49 -7.80 9.95
CA THR A 351 -17.52 -7.74 11.00
C THR A 351 -17.59 -6.36 11.65
N ARG A 352 -16.52 -5.58 11.52
CA ARG A 352 -16.32 -4.19 11.98
C ARG A 352 -15.30 -3.53 11.05
N GLY A 353 -15.29 -2.20 11.00
CA GLY A 353 -14.27 -1.42 10.31
C GLY A 353 -14.86 -0.32 9.44
N VAL A 354 -14.01 0.67 9.14
CA VAL A 354 -14.35 1.84 8.33
C VAL A 354 -14.68 1.44 6.89
N PRO A 355 -15.76 1.95 6.30
CA PRO A 355 -16.13 1.65 4.93
C PRO A 355 -15.08 2.18 3.96
N ASN A 356 -15.01 1.54 2.78
CA ASN A 356 -14.11 1.95 1.72
C ASN A 356 -14.25 3.43 1.31
N ALA A 357 -15.41 4.06 1.53
CA ALA A 357 -15.60 5.49 1.27
C ALA A 357 -14.72 6.38 2.16
N ALA A 358 -14.61 6.06 3.45
CA ALA A 358 -13.77 6.82 4.37
C ALA A 358 -12.28 6.52 4.16
N LEU A 359 -11.91 5.28 3.82
CA LEU A 359 -10.54 4.97 3.35
C LEU A 359 -10.15 5.79 2.10
N ASP A 360 -11.10 6.02 1.20
CA ASP A 360 -10.87 6.86 0.03
C ASP A 360 -10.68 8.33 0.42
N MET A 361 -11.46 8.84 1.37
CA MET A 361 -11.25 10.19 1.92
C MET A 361 -9.88 10.34 2.59
N MET A 362 -9.41 9.33 3.32
CA MET A 362 -8.04 9.30 3.88
C MET A 362 -6.99 9.32 2.76
N ASN A 363 -7.20 8.59 1.67
CA ASN A 363 -6.31 8.62 0.51
C ASN A 363 -6.28 10.00 -0.15
N VAL A 364 -7.44 10.63 -0.33
CA VAL A 364 -7.57 12.01 -0.84
C VAL A 364 -6.84 13.00 0.08
N ALA A 365 -7.00 12.87 1.40
CA ALA A 365 -6.28 13.70 2.36
C ALA A 365 -4.75 13.52 2.25
N SER A 366 -4.28 12.27 2.07
CA SER A 366 -2.86 11.96 1.84
C SER A 366 -2.34 12.66 0.59
N TRP A 367 -3.09 12.59 -0.53
CA TRP A 367 -2.76 13.30 -1.77
C TRP A 367 -2.69 14.80 -1.58
N LYS A 368 -3.70 15.40 -0.95
CA LYS A 368 -3.76 16.84 -0.69
C LYS A 368 -2.61 17.32 0.18
N ARG A 369 -2.20 16.53 1.20
CA ARG A 369 -1.18 16.94 2.17
C ARG A 369 0.25 16.62 1.75
N LEU A 370 0.46 15.52 1.03
CA LEU A 370 1.79 14.98 0.72
C LEU A 370 2.16 15.06 -0.77
N GLY A 371 1.17 15.01 -1.68
CA GLY A 371 1.38 14.81 -3.13
C GLY A 371 2.05 15.97 -3.86
N GLY A 372 2.13 17.16 -3.26
CA GLY A 372 2.83 18.32 -3.81
C GLY A 372 4.32 18.43 -3.42
N GLY A 373 4.86 17.45 -2.68
CA GLY A 373 6.24 17.49 -2.18
C GLY A 373 7.12 16.32 -2.61
N ASP A 374 8.10 15.98 -1.77
CA ASP A 374 9.13 14.97 -2.05
C ASP A 374 8.74 13.55 -1.61
N VAL A 375 7.66 13.43 -0.83
CA VAL A 375 7.06 12.16 -0.42
C VAL A 375 6.35 11.49 -1.61
N TRP A 376 6.65 10.23 -1.85
CA TRP A 376 6.04 9.47 -2.95
C TRP A 376 4.82 8.70 -2.47
N LEU A 377 3.66 8.99 -3.03
CA LEU A 377 2.41 8.31 -2.68
C LEU A 377 2.29 6.99 -3.46
N TRP A 378 2.06 5.89 -2.75
CA TRP A 378 2.11 4.55 -3.33
C TRP A 378 0.73 3.97 -3.65
N ASP A 379 0.06 4.52 -4.67
CA ASP A 379 -1.28 4.06 -5.07
C ASP A 379 -1.28 2.97 -6.15
N SER A 380 -0.15 2.68 -6.80
CA SER A 380 -0.02 1.53 -7.70
C SER A 380 -0.29 0.19 -6.99
N ARG A 381 0.10 0.06 -5.71
CA ARG A 381 -0.26 -1.09 -4.87
C ARG A 381 -1.76 -1.19 -4.62
N THR A 382 -2.46 -0.06 -4.46
CA THR A 382 -3.93 -0.06 -4.29
C THR A 382 -4.64 -0.61 -5.52
N VAL A 383 -4.15 -0.33 -6.73
CA VAL A 383 -4.69 -0.93 -7.96
C VAL A 383 -4.53 -2.46 -7.94
N LEU A 384 -3.35 -2.97 -7.54
CA LEU A 384 -3.11 -4.42 -7.40
C LEU A 384 -4.05 -5.05 -6.36
N ALA A 385 -4.23 -4.40 -5.20
CA ALA A 385 -5.14 -4.83 -4.16
C ALA A 385 -6.61 -4.83 -4.62
N LEU A 386 -7.03 -3.82 -5.40
CA LEU A 386 -8.38 -3.75 -5.99
C LEU A 386 -8.63 -4.86 -7.01
N ARG A 387 -7.61 -5.25 -7.77
CA ARG A 387 -7.71 -6.41 -8.66
C ARG A 387 -7.94 -7.68 -7.86
N GLN A 388 -7.11 -7.93 -6.85
CA GLN A 388 -7.25 -9.08 -5.97
C GLN A 388 -8.59 -9.11 -5.26
N TYR A 389 -9.03 -7.97 -4.73
CA TYR A 389 -10.33 -7.79 -4.10
C TYR A 389 -11.47 -8.26 -5.02
N THR A 390 -11.44 -7.87 -6.29
CA THR A 390 -12.47 -8.23 -7.27
C THR A 390 -12.52 -9.74 -7.51
N GLU A 391 -11.35 -10.39 -7.60
CA GLU A 391 -11.25 -11.84 -7.77
C GLU A 391 -11.70 -12.59 -6.51
N CYS A 392 -11.24 -12.18 -5.33
CA CYS A 392 -11.70 -12.74 -4.05
C CYS A 392 -13.22 -12.60 -3.89
N ARG A 393 -13.81 -11.46 -4.28
CA ARG A 393 -15.26 -11.26 -4.24
C ARG A 393 -16.01 -12.26 -5.13
N ALA A 394 -15.47 -12.56 -6.30
CA ALA A 394 -16.07 -13.52 -7.21
C ALA A 394 -16.03 -14.94 -6.62
N LEU A 395 -14.91 -15.32 -6.02
CA LEU A 395 -14.74 -16.62 -5.35
C LEU A 395 -15.66 -16.76 -4.13
N HIS A 396 -15.80 -15.69 -3.34
CA HIS A 396 -16.73 -15.63 -2.22
C HIS A 396 -18.19 -15.85 -2.64
N ARG A 397 -18.62 -15.13 -3.69
CA ARG A 397 -19.97 -15.29 -4.25
C ARG A 397 -20.24 -16.68 -4.80
N ALA A 398 -19.19 -17.38 -5.23
CA ALA A 398 -19.28 -18.77 -5.70
C ALA A 398 -19.20 -19.80 -4.56
N GLY A 399 -19.03 -19.38 -3.30
CA GLY A 399 -18.87 -20.29 -2.17
C GLY A 399 -17.51 -21.00 -2.14
N LEU A 400 -16.50 -20.48 -2.83
CA LEU A 400 -15.19 -21.12 -3.01
C LEU A 400 -14.11 -20.61 -2.03
N ASP A 401 -14.46 -19.77 -1.05
CA ASP A 401 -13.47 -19.23 -0.10
C ASP A 401 -12.72 -20.31 0.66
N ALA A 402 -13.39 -21.42 0.97
CA ALA A 402 -12.81 -22.55 1.68
C ALA A 402 -11.68 -23.24 0.89
N LEU A 403 -11.67 -23.06 -0.43
CA LEU A 403 -10.78 -23.75 -1.36
C LEU A 403 -9.61 -22.87 -1.83
N VAL A 404 -9.67 -21.56 -1.58
CA VAL A 404 -8.55 -20.67 -1.94
C VAL A 404 -7.42 -20.77 -0.90
N PRO A 405 -6.16 -20.80 -1.35
CA PRO A 405 -5.01 -20.77 -0.45
C PRO A 405 -5.00 -19.54 0.46
N ARG A 406 -4.51 -19.69 1.70
CA ARG A 406 -4.51 -18.61 2.70
C ARG A 406 -3.69 -17.41 2.23
N GLU A 407 -2.61 -17.66 1.52
CA GLU A 407 -1.71 -16.65 0.96
C GLU A 407 -2.37 -15.71 -0.05
N TRP A 408 -3.54 -16.07 -0.62
CA TRP A 408 -4.29 -15.17 -1.49
C TRP A 408 -5.00 -14.06 -0.72
N GLY A 409 -5.05 -14.14 0.61
CA GLY A 409 -5.63 -13.09 1.45
C GLY A 409 -7.14 -12.91 1.27
N CYS A 410 -7.83 -13.83 0.59
CA CYS A 410 -9.27 -13.71 0.35
C CYS A 410 -10.13 -13.92 1.61
N ARG A 411 -9.58 -14.46 2.70
CA ARG A 411 -10.25 -14.57 4.02
C ARG A 411 -9.80 -13.52 5.03
N ASP A 412 -8.82 -12.72 4.66
CA ASP A 412 -8.37 -11.58 5.45
C ASP A 412 -9.17 -10.36 4.99
N PHE A 413 -9.95 -9.73 5.88
CA PHE A 413 -10.79 -8.61 5.44
C PHE A 413 -9.99 -7.36 5.07
N GLN A 414 -8.75 -7.23 5.54
CA GLN A 414 -8.00 -5.98 5.54
C GLN A 414 -6.74 -6.04 4.68
N HIS A 415 -6.01 -7.16 4.75
CA HIS A 415 -4.73 -7.29 4.08
C HIS A 415 -4.90 -7.86 2.66
N PRO A 416 -4.09 -7.39 1.69
CA PRO A 416 -3.97 -8.09 0.44
C PRO A 416 -3.17 -9.39 0.64
N GLY A 417 -3.34 -10.33 -0.30
CA GLY A 417 -2.55 -11.56 -0.33
C GLY A 417 -1.10 -11.34 -0.75
N LYS A 418 -0.28 -12.37 -0.55
CA LYS A 418 1.18 -12.34 -0.69
C LYS A 418 1.66 -12.02 -2.09
N ASP A 419 0.87 -12.27 -3.14
CA ASP A 419 1.24 -11.90 -4.51
C ASP A 419 1.22 -10.38 -4.74
N VAL A 420 0.29 -9.66 -4.11
CA VAL A 420 0.28 -8.20 -4.12
C VAL A 420 1.47 -7.66 -3.34
N GLU A 421 1.78 -8.26 -2.18
CA GLU A 421 2.96 -7.86 -1.40
C GLU A 421 4.26 -8.18 -2.13
N ARG A 422 4.34 -9.29 -2.87
CA ARG A 422 5.51 -9.63 -3.69
C ARG A 422 5.72 -8.63 -4.81
N ALA A 423 4.64 -8.21 -5.48
CA ALA A 423 4.72 -7.14 -6.46
C ALA A 423 5.20 -5.83 -5.81
N ALA A 424 4.68 -5.50 -4.62
CA ALA A 424 5.08 -4.32 -3.87
C ALA A 424 6.58 -4.36 -3.45
N VAL A 425 7.06 -5.51 -3.00
CA VAL A 425 8.48 -5.74 -2.68
C VAL A 425 9.35 -5.55 -3.92
N ASN A 426 8.94 -6.09 -5.07
CA ASN A 426 9.67 -5.88 -6.32
C ASN A 426 9.72 -4.39 -6.71
N MET A 427 8.66 -3.62 -6.49
CA MET A 427 8.67 -2.17 -6.71
C MET A 427 9.73 -1.46 -5.84
N ILE A 428 9.84 -1.83 -4.56
CA ILE A 428 10.87 -1.29 -3.65
C ILE A 428 12.27 -1.70 -4.12
N TRP A 429 12.46 -2.96 -4.56
CA TRP A 429 13.75 -3.40 -5.08
C TRP A 429 14.12 -2.67 -6.38
N ASN A 430 13.17 -2.41 -7.27
CA ASN A 430 13.45 -1.62 -8.47
C ASN A 430 14.01 -0.24 -8.11
N LEU A 431 13.41 0.42 -7.12
CA LEU A 431 13.91 1.68 -6.58
C LEU A 431 15.30 1.54 -5.94
N ALA A 432 15.51 0.54 -5.09
CA ALA A 432 16.73 0.41 -4.30
C ALA A 432 17.94 -0.10 -5.09
N CYS A 433 17.71 -0.94 -6.11
CA CYS A 433 18.72 -1.82 -6.66
C CYS A 433 18.98 -1.67 -8.16
N ASN A 434 18.05 -1.16 -8.98
CA ASN A 434 18.24 -1.13 -10.44
C ASN A 434 19.51 -0.39 -10.86
N ALA A 435 19.80 0.75 -10.23
CA ALA A 435 21.03 1.51 -10.47
C ALA A 435 22.31 0.75 -10.04
N ARG A 436 22.24 -0.12 -9.03
CA ARG A 436 23.39 -0.90 -8.53
C ARG A 436 23.64 -2.17 -9.33
N LEU A 437 22.58 -2.74 -9.90
CA LEU A 437 22.67 -3.91 -10.75
C LEU A 437 23.05 -3.55 -12.20
N ALA A 438 23.05 -2.27 -12.56
CA ALA A 438 23.26 -1.79 -13.93
C ALA A 438 22.27 -2.45 -14.90
N LEU A 439 21.00 -2.53 -14.49
CA LEU A 439 19.95 -3.05 -15.34
C LEU A 439 19.71 -2.12 -16.54
N HIS A 440 19.26 -2.71 -17.64
CA HIS A 440 18.96 -1.98 -18.87
C HIS A 440 17.95 -0.84 -18.65
N HIS A 441 18.12 0.29 -19.35
CA HIS A 441 17.29 1.51 -19.26
C HIS A 441 15.79 1.29 -19.52
N SER A 442 15.41 0.14 -20.07
CA SER A 442 13.99 -0.25 -20.24
C SER A 442 13.30 -0.54 -18.90
N HIS A 443 14.05 -0.72 -17.81
CA HIS A 443 13.49 -0.94 -16.48
C HIS A 443 13.24 0.39 -15.75
N CYS A 444 12.09 0.51 -15.11
CA CYS A 444 11.81 1.66 -14.25
C CYS A 444 12.88 1.79 -13.16
N CYS A 445 13.25 3.00 -12.73
CA CYS A 445 14.32 3.22 -11.72
C CYS A 445 15.74 2.75 -12.10
N ALA A 446 15.97 2.18 -13.28
CA ALA A 446 17.32 2.13 -13.83
C ALA A 446 17.70 3.58 -14.18
N ALA A 447 18.58 4.20 -13.41
CA ALA A 447 19.04 5.56 -13.71
C ALA A 447 19.56 5.63 -15.15
N ASP A 448 19.44 6.79 -15.79
CA ASP A 448 20.26 7.16 -16.93
C ASP A 448 21.71 7.09 -16.45
N THR A 449 22.34 5.94 -16.67
CA THR A 449 23.76 5.74 -16.41
C THR A 449 24.50 6.86 -17.13
N PRO A 450 25.27 7.72 -16.45
CA PRO A 450 26.25 8.51 -17.18
C PRO A 450 27.10 7.51 -17.97
N PRO A 451 27.43 7.78 -19.25
CA PRO A 451 28.30 6.90 -20.00
C PRO A 451 29.56 6.63 -19.16
N PRO A 452 30.13 5.40 -19.22
CA PRO A 452 31.35 5.09 -18.49
C PRO A 452 32.37 6.20 -18.73
N ALA A 453 32.99 6.70 -17.67
CA ALA A 453 34.01 7.72 -17.77
C ALA A 453 35.00 7.29 -18.85
N ALA A 454 35.20 8.13 -19.87
CA ALA A 454 36.14 7.85 -20.94
C ALA A 454 37.50 7.56 -20.30
N THR A 455 37.94 6.30 -20.45
CA THR A 455 39.24 5.80 -20.01
C THR A 455 40.37 6.37 -20.84
#